data_AF-A0A9D7VJG9-F1
#
_entry.id   AF-A0A9D7VJG9-F1
#
_cell.length_a   1.000
_cell.length_b   1.000
_cell.length_c   1.000
_cell.angle_alpha   90.00
_cell.angle_beta   90.00
_cell.angle_gamma   90.00
#
_symmetry.space_group_name_H-M   'P 1'
#
loop_
_entity.id
_entity.type
_entity.pdbx_description
1 polymer ?
#
loop_
_entity_poly.entity_id
_entity_poly.type
_entity_poly.pdbx_seq_one_letter_code
_entity_poly.pdbx_strand_id
1 'polypeptide(L)'
;VGLGFAITALSGLTYRLWSSYRKSADFYLEVILKPLTLPDLIWLGLLPGLSEELLFRGVMLPALGFDDLAVIVSSLCFGVLHLSGSQQWPYVVWASIVGMILGYSALLTGNLLVPIAAHIMTNWISSYMWKIWELSKSKK
;
A
#
# COMPACT_ATOMS: atom_id res chain seq x y z
N VAL A 1 -12.27 -4.67 5.56
CA VAL A 1 -11.97 -3.63 6.58
C VAL A 1 -10.95 -4.10 7.63
N GLY A 2 -11.19 -5.18 8.37
CA GLY A 2 -10.22 -5.69 9.38
C GLY A 2 -8.80 -5.92 8.84
N LEU A 3 -8.68 -6.46 7.63
CA LEU A 3 -7.39 -6.64 6.95
C LEU A 3 -6.65 -5.30 6.71
N GLY A 4 -7.38 -4.25 6.32
CA GLY A 4 -6.79 -2.92 6.12
C GLY A 4 -6.22 -2.34 7.42
N PHE A 5 -6.92 -2.51 8.54
CA PHE A 5 -6.39 -2.12 9.86
C PHE A 5 -5.15 -2.93 10.24
N ALA A 6 -5.14 -4.24 9.97
CA ALA A 6 -3.98 -5.08 10.23
C ALA A 6 -2.76 -4.63 9.42
N ILE A 7 -2.92 -4.37 8.12
CA ILE A 7 -1.84 -3.86 7.25
C ILE A 7 -1.35 -2.50 7.75
N THR A 8 -2.24 -1.60 8.15
CA THR A 8 -1.86 -0.29 8.71
C THR A 8 -1.09 -0.43 10.02
N ALA A 9 -1.53 -1.31 10.93
CA ALA A 9 -0.85 -1.55 12.19
C ALA A 9 0.54 -2.16 11.97
N LEU A 10 0.65 -3.14 11.06
CA LEU A 10 1.92 -3.72 10.66
C LEU A 10 2.84 -2.68 10.01
N SER A 11 2.32 -1.84 9.11
CA SER A 11 3.08 -0.74 8.50
C SER A 11 3.58 0.24 9.56
N GLY A 12 2.77 0.55 10.58
CA GLY A 12 3.16 1.38 11.71
C GLY A 12 4.24 0.74 12.59
N LEU A 13 4.17 -0.58 12.81
CA LEU A 13 5.20 -1.33 13.53
C LEU A 13 6.51 -1.36 12.74
N THR A 14 6.46 -1.70 11.46
CA THR A 14 7.62 -1.67 10.55
C THR A 14 8.24 -0.28 10.50
N TYR A 15 7.42 0.78 10.44
CA TYR A 15 7.88 2.17 10.50
C TYR A 15 8.63 2.48 11.79
N ARG A 16 8.22 1.92 12.93
CA ARG A 16 8.88 2.13 14.23
C ARG A 16 10.17 1.32 14.38
N LEU A 17 10.21 0.10 13.87
CA LEU A 17 11.33 -0.82 14.06
C LEU A 17 12.40 -0.73 12.98
N TRP A 18 12.04 -0.38 11.75
CA TRP A 18 12.95 -0.38 10.60
C TRP A 18 13.20 1.02 10.08
N SER A 19 14.35 1.59 10.46
CA SER A 19 14.74 2.96 10.12
C SER A 19 14.90 3.21 8.61
N SER A 20 15.37 2.23 7.85
CA SER A 20 15.50 2.34 6.38
C SER A 20 14.14 2.44 5.70
N TYR A 21 13.20 1.58 6.10
CA TYR A 21 11.81 1.67 5.62
C TYR A 21 11.16 2.99 6.01
N ARG A 22 11.37 3.46 7.25
CA ARG A 22 10.88 4.78 7.69
C ARG A 22 11.30 5.89 6.73
N LYS A 23 12.58 5.98 6.41
CA LYS A 23 13.11 7.02 5.49
C LYS A 23 12.51 6.90 4.10
N SER A 24 12.37 5.68 3.57
CA SER A 24 11.78 5.46 2.24
C SER A 24 10.29 5.79 2.21
N ALA A 25 9.55 5.41 3.26
CA ALA A 25 8.14 5.74 3.41
C ALA A 25 7.92 7.25 3.57
N ASP A 26 8.74 7.93 4.38
CA ASP A 26 8.67 9.39 4.52
C ASP A 26 8.90 10.10 3.19
N PHE A 27 9.91 9.67 2.41
CA PHE A 27 10.17 10.20 1.08
C PHE A 27 8.97 10.00 0.15
N TYR A 28 8.43 8.78 0.10
CA TYR A 28 7.27 8.45 -0.73
C TYR A 28 6.05 9.30 -0.34
N LEU A 29 5.71 9.31 0.95
CA LEU A 29 4.56 10.05 1.47
C LEU A 29 4.73 11.56 1.29
N GLU A 30 5.93 12.10 1.44
CA GLU A 30 6.17 13.53 1.18
C GLU A 30 5.93 13.88 -0.28
N VAL A 31 6.44 13.09 -1.23
CA VAL A 31 6.24 13.33 -2.67
C VAL A 31 4.75 13.28 -3.04
N ILE A 32 4.01 12.31 -2.50
CA ILE A 32 2.61 12.08 -2.86
C ILE A 32 1.64 13.00 -2.10
N LEU A 33 1.84 13.21 -0.79
CA LEU A 33 0.84 13.85 0.09
C LEU A 33 1.06 15.34 0.31
N LYS A 34 2.28 15.85 0.18
CA LYS A 34 2.57 17.28 0.36
C LYS A 34 1.74 18.18 -0.57
N PRO A 35 1.58 17.89 -1.87
CA PRO A 35 0.77 18.74 -2.76
C PRO A 35 -0.74 18.62 -2.56
N LEU A 36 -1.21 17.59 -1.85
CA LEU A 36 -2.63 17.28 -1.70
C LEU A 36 -3.27 18.00 -0.50
N THR A 37 -4.58 18.25 -0.57
CA THR A 37 -5.39 18.72 0.56
C THR A 37 -6.11 17.55 1.25
N LEU A 38 -6.69 17.77 2.43
CA LEU A 38 -7.37 16.70 3.18
C LEU A 38 -8.52 16.01 2.40
N PRO A 39 -9.40 16.73 1.67
CA PRO A 39 -10.41 16.09 0.84
C PRO A 39 -9.85 15.18 -0.26
N ASP A 40 -8.69 15.51 -0.82
CA ASP A 40 -8.06 14.73 -1.90
C ASP A 40 -7.66 13.32 -1.45
N LEU A 41 -7.47 13.11 -0.14
CA LEU A 41 -7.08 11.83 0.43
C LEU A 41 -8.13 10.72 0.21
N ILE A 42 -9.40 11.10 0.04
CA ILE A 42 -10.45 10.14 -0.34
C ILE A 42 -10.12 9.53 -1.70
N TRP A 43 -9.74 10.37 -2.68
CA TRP A 43 -9.37 9.92 -4.01
C TRP A 43 -8.06 9.14 -4.01
N LEU A 44 -7.10 9.55 -3.18
CA LEU A 44 -5.85 8.82 -3.00
C LEU A 44 -6.05 7.43 -2.40
N GLY A 45 -7.05 7.24 -1.54
CA GLY A 45 -7.43 5.91 -1.07
C GLY A 45 -8.13 5.12 -2.17
N LEU A 46 -9.17 5.70 -2.77
CA LEU A 46 -10.08 5.02 -3.70
C LEU A 46 -9.42 4.63 -5.02
N LEU A 47 -8.76 5.57 -5.71
CA LEU A 47 -8.31 5.35 -7.09
C LEU A 47 -7.19 4.30 -7.17
N PRO A 48 -6.10 4.38 -6.41
CA PRO A 48 -5.05 3.35 -6.41
C PRO A 48 -5.57 2.03 -5.86
N GLY A 49 -6.25 2.05 -4.71
CA GLY A 49 -6.75 0.82 -4.07
C GLY A 49 -7.76 0.04 -4.92
N LEU A 50 -8.52 0.72 -5.78
CA LEU A 50 -9.38 0.07 -6.77
C LEU A 50 -8.58 -0.37 -8.01
N SER A 51 -7.88 0.56 -8.66
CA SER A 51 -7.24 0.29 -9.97
C SER A 51 -6.10 -0.71 -9.88
N GLU A 52 -5.28 -0.65 -8.83
CA GLU A 52 -4.17 -1.57 -8.65
C GLU A 52 -4.67 -2.98 -8.32
N GLU A 53 -5.67 -3.13 -7.44
CA GLU A 53 -6.21 -4.46 -7.15
C GLU A 53 -6.95 -5.07 -8.34
N LEU A 54 -7.65 -4.26 -9.14
CA LEU A 54 -8.21 -4.72 -10.42
C LEU A 54 -7.11 -5.24 -11.36
N LEU A 55 -5.99 -4.53 -11.48
CA LEU A 55 -4.88 -4.95 -12.33
C LEU A 55 -4.16 -6.19 -11.77
N PHE A 56 -3.68 -6.13 -10.54
CA PHE A 56 -2.82 -7.16 -9.98
C PHE A 56 -3.60 -8.41 -9.56
N ARG A 57 -4.77 -8.25 -8.94
CA ARG A 57 -5.53 -9.38 -8.38
C ARG A 57 -6.68 -9.78 -9.29
N GLY A 58 -7.25 -8.83 -10.03
CA GLY A 58 -8.31 -9.09 -11.00
C GLY A 58 -7.81 -9.61 -12.36
N VAL A 59 -6.62 -9.18 -12.83
CA VAL A 59 -6.09 -9.58 -14.14
C VAL A 59 -4.83 -10.43 -14.01
N MET A 60 -3.77 -9.91 -13.40
CA MET A 60 -2.45 -10.54 -13.41
C MET A 60 -2.43 -11.86 -12.62
N LEU A 61 -3.01 -11.89 -11.42
CA LEU A 61 -3.07 -13.09 -10.58
C LEU A 61 -3.78 -14.27 -11.30
N PRO A 62 -4.99 -14.10 -11.88
CA PRO A 62 -5.61 -15.14 -12.71
C PRO A 62 -4.80 -15.50 -13.96
N ALA A 63 -4.23 -14.51 -14.66
CA ALA A 63 -3.46 -14.74 -15.88
C ALA A 63 -2.18 -15.57 -15.63
N LEU A 64 -1.64 -15.52 -14.42
CA LEU A 64 -0.47 -16.28 -13.98
C LEU A 64 -0.81 -17.65 -13.38
N GLY A 65 -2.09 -18.03 -13.32
CA GLY A 65 -2.52 -19.36 -12.86
C GLY A 65 -3.30 -19.38 -11.55
N PHE A 66 -3.47 -18.23 -10.89
CA PHE A 66 -4.25 -18.11 -9.64
C PHE A 66 -3.77 -19.07 -8.54
N ASP A 67 -2.45 -19.17 -8.36
CA ASP A 67 -1.79 -20.03 -7.36
C ASP A 67 -0.75 -19.25 -6.54
N ASP A 68 -0.01 -19.96 -5.67
CA ASP A 68 1.03 -19.36 -4.82
C ASP A 68 2.13 -18.66 -5.63
N LEU A 69 2.52 -19.22 -6.78
CA LEU A 69 3.54 -18.64 -7.64
C LEU A 69 3.03 -17.34 -8.25
N ALA A 70 1.77 -17.32 -8.71
CA ALA A 70 1.11 -16.13 -9.21
C ALA A 70 1.02 -15.02 -8.14
N VAL A 71 0.75 -15.37 -6.87
CA VAL A 71 0.79 -14.42 -5.75
C VAL A 71 2.18 -13.83 -5.58
N ILE A 72 3.22 -14.65 -5.55
CA ILE A 72 4.61 -14.19 -5.38
C ILE A 72 5.00 -13.25 -6.53
N VAL A 73 4.79 -13.66 -7.78
CA VAL A 73 5.19 -12.88 -8.96
C VAL A 73 4.43 -11.56 -9.04
N SER A 74 3.10 -11.58 -8.90
CA SER A 74 2.30 -10.34 -8.93
C SER A 74 2.67 -9.38 -7.80
N SER A 75 3.03 -9.90 -6.61
CA SER A 75 3.44 -9.09 -5.46
C SER A 75 4.84 -8.50 -5.60
N LEU A 76 5.77 -9.21 -6.22
CA LEU A 76 7.08 -8.66 -6.57
C LEU A 76 6.94 -7.54 -7.59
N CYS A 77 6.15 -7.74 -8.65
CA CYS A 77 5.86 -6.70 -9.63
C CYS A 77 5.20 -5.48 -8.98
N PHE A 78 4.21 -5.70 -8.12
CA PHE A 78 3.57 -4.64 -7.34
C PHE A 78 4.60 -3.82 -6.56
N GLY A 79 5.47 -4.47 -5.78
CA GLY A 79 6.47 -3.76 -5.00
C GLY A 79 7.49 -3.01 -5.86
N VAL A 80 7.95 -3.60 -6.97
CA VAL A 80 8.92 -2.94 -7.87
C VAL A 80 8.37 -1.64 -8.45
N LEU A 81 7.07 -1.60 -8.78
CA LEU A 81 6.43 -0.36 -9.27
C LEU A 81 6.35 0.75 -8.21
N HIS A 82 6.56 0.43 -6.93
CA HIS A 82 6.63 1.41 -5.84
C HIS A 82 8.04 1.98 -5.64
N LEU A 83 9.01 1.65 -6.51
CA LEU A 83 10.36 2.20 -6.43
C LEU A 83 10.38 3.68 -6.85
N SER A 84 10.48 4.60 -5.88
CA SER A 84 10.56 6.05 -6.14
C SER A 84 11.98 6.61 -6.19
N GLY A 85 13.00 5.75 -6.19
CA GLY A 85 14.41 6.13 -6.21
C GLY A 85 15.29 4.96 -5.79
N SER A 86 16.59 4.99 -6.13
CA SER A 86 17.53 3.89 -5.87
C SER A 86 17.72 3.58 -4.37
N GLN A 87 17.46 4.53 -3.48
CA GLN A 87 17.58 4.38 -2.03
C GLN A 87 16.27 3.87 -1.37
N GLN A 88 15.20 3.70 -2.16
CA GLN A 88 13.84 3.46 -1.69
C GLN A 88 13.45 1.98 -1.82
N TRP A 89 14.44 1.11 -2.05
CA TRP A 89 14.28 -0.34 -2.04
C TRP A 89 13.62 -0.90 -0.75
N PRO A 90 13.78 -0.32 0.46
CA PRO A 90 13.07 -0.81 1.64
C PRO A 90 11.55 -0.70 1.49
N TYR A 91 11.08 0.34 0.79
CA TYR A 91 9.67 0.54 0.49
C TYR A 91 9.17 -0.50 -0.53
N VAL A 92 9.98 -0.84 -1.54
CA VAL A 92 9.72 -1.93 -2.49
C VAL A 92 9.50 -3.26 -1.75
N VAL A 93 10.39 -3.60 -0.82
CA VAL A 93 10.28 -4.84 -0.02
C VAL A 93 8.99 -4.85 0.78
N TRP A 94 8.66 -3.74 1.45
CA TRP A 94 7.41 -3.66 2.20
C TRP A 94 6.17 -3.72 1.31
N ALA A 95 6.17 -3.00 0.18
CA ALA A 95 5.09 -3.03 -0.79
C ALA A 95 4.89 -4.43 -1.38
N SER A 96 5.96 -5.20 -1.62
CA SER A 96 5.85 -6.61 -2.00
C SER A 96 5.22 -7.47 -0.91
N ILE A 97 5.54 -7.24 0.37
CA ILE A 97 4.90 -7.95 1.48
C ILE A 97 3.41 -7.62 1.57
N VAL A 98 3.04 -6.34 1.47
CA VAL A 98 1.63 -5.91 1.41
C VAL A 98 0.96 -6.54 0.19
N GLY A 99 1.63 -6.56 -0.96
CA GLY A 99 1.16 -7.24 -2.15
C GLY A 99 0.87 -8.72 -1.93
N MET A 100 1.72 -9.44 -1.19
CA MET A 100 1.49 -10.84 -0.84
C MET A 100 0.27 -10.99 0.06
N ILE A 101 0.12 -10.12 1.07
CA ILE A 101 -1.06 -10.13 1.97
C ILE A 101 -2.35 -9.92 1.17
N LEU A 102 -2.38 -8.94 0.26
CA LEU A 102 -3.54 -8.66 -0.59
C LEU A 102 -3.79 -9.80 -1.60
N GLY A 103 -2.74 -10.31 -2.23
CA GLY A 103 -2.80 -11.44 -3.16
C GLY A 103 -3.35 -12.70 -2.50
N TYR A 104 -2.84 -13.08 -1.33
CA TYR A 104 -3.38 -14.20 -0.56
C TYR A 104 -4.80 -13.96 -0.09
N SER A 105 -5.17 -12.71 0.26
CA SER A 105 -6.57 -12.42 0.59
C SER A 105 -7.51 -12.67 -0.58
N ALA A 106 -7.10 -12.36 -1.82
CA ALA A 106 -7.86 -12.67 -3.02
C ALA A 106 -7.93 -14.19 -3.26
N LEU A 107 -6.77 -14.87 -3.18
CA LEU A 107 -6.65 -16.31 -3.44
C LEU A 107 -7.50 -17.15 -2.47
N LEU A 108 -7.42 -16.84 -1.17
CA LEU A 108 -8.11 -17.59 -0.12
C LEU A 108 -9.62 -17.33 -0.08
N THR A 109 -10.05 -16.12 -0.44
CA THR A 109 -11.49 -15.75 -0.36
C THR A 109 -12.22 -15.89 -1.68
N GLY A 110 -11.50 -15.95 -2.81
CA GLY A 110 -12.08 -15.86 -4.14
C GLY A 110 -12.81 -14.53 -4.40
N ASN A 111 -12.58 -13.50 -3.59
CA ASN A 111 -13.33 -12.26 -3.61
C ASN A 111 -12.42 -11.03 -3.71
N LEU A 112 -12.47 -10.36 -4.87
CA LEU A 112 -11.66 -9.18 -5.16
C LEU A 112 -12.02 -7.95 -4.31
N LEU A 113 -13.24 -7.87 -3.76
CA LEU A 113 -13.62 -6.76 -2.87
C LEU A 113 -12.83 -6.78 -1.55
N VAL A 114 -12.34 -7.94 -1.13
CA VAL A 114 -11.54 -8.08 0.10
C VAL A 114 -10.23 -7.30 0.01
N PRO A 115 -9.34 -7.56 -0.96
CA PRO A 115 -8.12 -6.77 -1.12
C PRO A 115 -8.41 -5.32 -1.50
N ILE A 116 -9.41 -5.02 -2.36
CA ILE A 116 -9.78 -3.63 -2.71
C ILE A 116 -10.10 -2.82 -1.45
N ALA A 117 -11.02 -3.31 -0.61
CA ALA A 117 -11.42 -2.60 0.60
C ALA A 117 -10.28 -2.50 1.62
N ALA A 118 -9.39 -3.51 1.68
CA ALA A 118 -8.23 -3.46 2.55
C ALA A 118 -7.23 -2.40 2.08
N HIS A 119 -6.90 -2.38 0.79
CA HIS A 119 -5.95 -1.45 0.20
C HIS A 119 -6.44 0.00 0.30
N ILE A 120 -7.70 0.27 -0.08
CA ILE A 120 -8.31 1.60 0.07
C ILE A 120 -8.21 2.09 1.53
N MET A 121 -8.56 1.23 2.48
CA MET A 121 -8.52 1.58 3.91
C MET A 121 -7.09 1.85 4.40
N THR A 122 -6.12 1.04 3.99
CA THR A 122 -4.71 1.23 4.35
C THR A 122 -4.18 2.57 3.81
N ASN A 123 -4.42 2.88 2.54
CA ASN A 123 -3.97 4.13 1.94
C ASN A 123 -4.65 5.33 2.58
N TRP A 124 -5.96 5.25 2.83
CA TRP A 124 -6.70 6.34 3.45
C TRP A 124 -6.25 6.62 4.88
N ILE A 125 -6.11 5.59 5.74
CA ILE A 125 -5.67 5.80 7.13
C ILE A 125 -4.24 6.34 7.18
N SER A 126 -3.31 5.72 6.43
CA SER A 126 -1.91 6.13 6.45
C SER A 126 -1.71 7.55 5.94
N SER A 127 -2.36 7.91 4.83
CA SER A 127 -2.30 9.26 4.27
C SER A 127 -2.91 10.31 5.18
N TYR A 128 -4.07 10.02 5.78
CA TYR A 128 -4.73 10.92 6.72
C TYR A 128 -3.87 11.17 7.96
N MET A 129 -3.33 10.10 8.57
CA MET A 129 -2.44 10.21 9.73
C MET A 129 -1.20 11.05 9.42
N TRP A 130 -0.56 10.81 8.27
CA TRP A 130 0.62 11.57 7.85
C TRP A 130 0.30 13.04 7.61
N LYS A 131 -0.80 13.34 6.89
CA LYS A 131 -1.17 14.72 6.55
C LYS A 131 -1.53 15.54 7.78
N ILE A 132 -2.25 14.96 8.74
CA ILE A 132 -2.57 15.64 10.00
C ILE A 132 -1.30 15.94 10.81
N TRP A 133 -0.37 14.99 10.87
CA TRP A 133 0.92 15.20 11.53
C TRP A 133 1.74 16.31 10.85
N GLU A 134 1.77 16.35 9.53
CA GLU A 134 2.47 17.39 8.74
C GLU A 134 1.87 18.78 9.00
N LEU A 135 0.54 18.91 8.92
CA LEU A 135 -0.16 20.17 9.23
C LEU A 135 0.07 20.63 10.68
N SER A 136 0.27 19.71 11.62
CA SER A 136 0.58 20.04 13.02
C SER A 136 1.99 20.62 13.20
N LYS A 137 2.94 20.25 12.32
CA LYS A 137 4.30 20.80 12.32
C LYS A 137 4.35 22.20 11.73
N SER A 138 3.58 22.45 10.66
CA SER A 138 3.55 23.77 10.00
C SER A 138 2.91 24.87 10.85
N LYS A 139 2.16 24.51 11.91
CA LYS A 139 1.54 25.47 12.85
C LYS A 139 2.45 25.88 14.01
N LYS A 140 3.62 25.25 14.15
CA LYS A 140 4.65 25.60 15.13
C LYS A 140 5.77 26.39 14.46
#